data_AF-A0A3C1UGT3-F1
#
_entry.id   AF-A0A3C1UGT3-F1
#
_cell.length_a   1.000
_cell.length_b   1.000
_cell.length_c   1.000
_cell.angle_alpha   90.00
_cell.angle_beta   90.00
_cell.angle_gamma   90.00
#
_symmetry.space_group_name_H-M   'P 1'
#
loop_
_entity.id
_entity.type
_entity.pdbx_description
1 polymer ?
#
loop_
_entity_poly.entity_id
_entity_poly.type
_entity_poly.pdbx_seq_one_letter_code
_entity_poly.pdbx_strand_id
1 'polypeptide(L)'
;MQILLANAKIMNESSEAKAQSVPMFQAVADVLAAEMARADAETMAQMLGCSRALALENCERYRSWGIAEKMPAIMAYNGQAYKHLKAASLSPEALEFGNRHLWITCFLYGLLRPMDGIVPYRMEHSVALDATDDMPMSQFWRGRLTDVLIDSVKADDGILVHLSTAEYEHLFDWKRVLRELTVI
;
A
#
# COMPACT_ATOMS: atom_id res chain seq x y z
N MET A 1 18.21 -6.49 7.04
CA MET A 1 17.81 -5.14 6.60
C MET A 1 16.38 -5.15 6.11
N GLN A 2 15.61 -4.11 6.42
CA GLN A 2 14.31 -3.89 5.78
C GLN A 2 14.39 -2.75 4.77
N ILE A 3 13.55 -2.81 3.74
CA ILE A 3 13.44 -1.84 2.65
C ILE A 3 12.01 -1.30 2.68
N LEU A 4 11.84 0.01 2.63
CA LEU A 4 10.52 0.65 2.52
C LEU A 4 10.37 1.30 1.14
N LEU A 5 9.37 0.87 0.38
CA LEU A 5 9.07 1.37 -0.96
C LEU A 5 7.64 1.90 -1.02
N ALA A 6 7.44 3.04 -1.66
CA ALA A 6 6.10 3.57 -1.94
C ALA A 6 5.35 2.71 -2.97
N ASN A 7 4.03 2.57 -2.82
CA ASN A 7 3.22 2.01 -3.90
C ASN A 7 3.19 2.89 -5.15
N ALA A 8 2.65 2.34 -6.23
CA ALA A 8 2.34 3.10 -7.43
C ALA A 8 0.83 3.38 -7.54
N LYS A 9 0.48 4.52 -8.14
CA LYS A 9 -0.92 4.85 -8.47
C LYS A 9 -1.44 4.08 -9.70
N ILE A 10 -0.53 3.68 -10.58
CA ILE A 10 -0.84 2.84 -11.74
C ILE A 10 -0.69 1.39 -11.30
N MET A 11 -1.70 0.57 -11.59
CA MET A 11 -1.72 -0.85 -11.26
C MET A 11 -1.96 -1.69 -12.52
N ASN A 12 -1.48 -2.93 -12.50
CA ASN A 12 -1.88 -3.97 -13.44
C ASN A 12 -3.27 -4.49 -13.03
N GLU A 13 -4.07 -4.88 -14.03
CA GLU A 13 -5.42 -5.43 -13.79
C GLU A 13 -5.39 -6.92 -13.41
N SER A 14 -4.33 -7.64 -13.79
CA SER A 14 -4.17 -9.06 -13.48
C SER A 14 -2.71 -9.48 -13.46
N SER A 15 -2.46 -10.66 -12.90
CA SER A 15 -1.16 -11.33 -12.91
C SER A 15 -1.35 -12.85 -12.98
N GLU A 16 -0.42 -13.54 -13.63
CA GLU A 16 -0.36 -15.01 -13.59
C GLU A 16 0.10 -15.51 -12.20
N ALA A 17 0.91 -14.71 -11.50
CA ALA A 17 1.38 -15.03 -10.16
C ALA A 17 0.22 -14.96 -9.16
N LYS A 18 0.19 -15.91 -8.22
CA LYS A 18 -0.82 -15.94 -7.16
C LYS A 18 -0.26 -15.35 -5.86
N ALA A 19 -1.13 -14.66 -5.14
CA ALA A 19 -0.84 -14.20 -3.79
C ALA A 19 -0.53 -15.39 -2.87
N GLN A 20 0.39 -15.19 -1.94
CA GLN A 20 0.83 -16.23 -0.99
C GLN A 20 0.54 -15.84 0.45
N SER A 21 0.18 -14.59 0.70
CA SER A 21 -0.17 -14.06 2.02
C SER A 21 -1.33 -13.07 1.95
N VAL A 22 -1.84 -12.69 3.11
CA VAL A 22 -2.92 -11.72 3.28
C VAL A 22 -2.33 -10.47 3.94
N PRO A 23 -2.71 -9.25 3.48
CA PRO A 23 -2.30 -8.01 4.12
C PRO A 23 -2.52 -8.00 5.64
N MET A 24 -1.54 -7.49 6.39
CA MET A 24 -1.61 -7.36 7.85
C MET A 24 -2.86 -6.61 8.31
N PHE A 25 -3.25 -5.57 7.57
CA PHE A 25 -4.42 -4.74 7.86
C PHE A 25 -5.59 -4.98 6.91
N GLN A 26 -5.76 -6.22 6.41
CA GLN A 26 -6.84 -6.56 5.46
C GLN A 26 -8.22 -6.16 5.99
N ALA A 27 -8.52 -6.44 7.26
CA ALA A 27 -9.83 -6.09 7.85
C ALA A 27 -10.08 -4.58 7.85
N VAL A 28 -9.04 -3.76 8.06
CA VAL A 28 -9.17 -2.30 7.98
C VAL A 28 -9.39 -1.88 6.53
N ALA A 29 -8.60 -2.43 5.59
CA ALA A 29 -8.76 -2.15 4.16
C ALA A 29 -10.16 -2.51 3.64
N ASP A 30 -10.76 -3.60 4.13
CA ASP A 30 -12.12 -4.01 3.77
C ASP A 30 -13.17 -2.99 4.23
N VAL A 31 -13.01 -2.43 5.43
CA VAL A 31 -13.91 -1.37 5.94
C VAL A 31 -13.76 -0.10 5.10
N LEU A 32 -12.53 0.33 4.83
CA LEU A 32 -12.27 1.52 4.01
C LEU A 32 -12.82 1.34 2.59
N ALA A 33 -12.59 0.18 1.97
CA ALA A 33 -13.09 -0.13 0.63
C ALA A 33 -14.63 -0.17 0.58
N ALA A 34 -15.27 -0.74 1.61
CA ALA A 34 -16.73 -0.78 1.70
C ALA A 34 -17.35 0.63 1.82
N GLU A 35 -16.67 1.56 2.49
CA GLU A 35 -17.11 2.96 2.55
C GLU A 35 -16.90 3.67 1.20
N MET A 36 -15.72 3.51 0.59
CA MET A 36 -15.41 4.05 -0.74
C MET A 36 -16.40 3.56 -1.81
N ALA A 37 -16.88 2.31 -1.72
CA ALA A 37 -17.84 1.74 -2.65
C ALA A 37 -19.22 2.44 -2.67
N ARG A 38 -19.53 3.23 -1.64
CA ARG A 38 -20.80 4.00 -1.54
C ARG A 38 -20.75 5.31 -2.33
N ALA A 39 -19.57 5.82 -2.63
CA ALA A 39 -19.42 7.08 -3.36
C ALA A 39 -19.88 6.95 -4.81
N ASP A 40 -20.52 7.99 -5.32
CA ASP A 40 -20.75 8.17 -6.74
C ASP A 40 -19.49 8.72 -7.44
N ALA A 41 -19.54 8.81 -8.77
CA ALA A 41 -18.38 9.22 -9.56
C ALA A 41 -17.92 10.66 -9.29
N GLU A 42 -18.84 11.56 -8.91
CA GLU A 42 -18.50 12.95 -8.63
C GLU A 42 -17.79 13.06 -7.28
N THR A 43 -18.36 12.43 -6.24
CA THR A 43 -17.77 12.35 -4.91
C THR A 43 -16.41 11.66 -4.96
N MET A 44 -16.31 10.53 -5.68
CA MET A 44 -15.06 9.81 -5.89
C MET A 44 -13.99 10.66 -6.57
N ALA A 45 -14.37 11.45 -7.59
CA ALA A 45 -13.43 12.34 -8.27
C ALA A 45 -12.89 13.43 -7.34
N GLN A 46 -13.74 13.98 -6.48
CA GLN A 46 -13.35 14.97 -5.47
C GLN A 46 -12.41 14.35 -4.42
N MET A 47 -12.79 13.21 -3.84
CA MET A 47 -12.00 12.50 -2.83
C MET A 47 -10.61 12.12 -3.35
N LEU A 48 -10.54 11.59 -4.58
CA LEU A 48 -9.29 11.13 -5.20
C LEU A 48 -8.55 12.23 -5.98
N GLY A 49 -9.08 13.46 -6.02
CA GLY A 49 -8.49 14.57 -6.79
C GLY A 49 -8.17 14.21 -8.24
N CYS A 50 -9.04 13.46 -8.90
CA CYS A 50 -8.76 12.85 -10.20
C CYS A 50 -9.81 13.18 -11.26
N SER A 51 -9.59 12.73 -12.51
CA SER A 51 -10.55 12.94 -13.58
C SER A 51 -11.82 12.09 -13.36
N ARG A 52 -12.95 12.54 -13.91
CA ARG A 52 -14.20 11.76 -13.87
C ARG A 52 -14.06 10.34 -14.42
N ALA A 53 -13.23 10.16 -15.45
CA ALA A 53 -12.97 8.83 -16.02
C ALA A 53 -12.29 7.90 -15.01
N LEU A 54 -11.23 8.37 -14.34
CA LEU A 54 -10.54 7.62 -13.30
C LEU A 54 -11.43 7.38 -12.08
N ALA A 55 -12.31 8.32 -11.75
CA ALA A 55 -13.26 8.16 -10.66
C ALA A 55 -14.28 7.04 -10.95
N LEU A 56 -14.84 6.99 -12.17
CA LEU A 56 -15.74 5.92 -12.59
C LEU A 56 -15.06 4.54 -12.51
N GLU A 57 -13.82 4.44 -13.00
CA GLU A 57 -13.02 3.21 -12.90
C GLU A 57 -12.84 2.76 -11.44
N ASN A 58 -12.56 3.69 -10.53
CA ASN A 58 -12.39 3.35 -9.12
C ASN A 58 -13.70 3.06 -8.39
N CYS A 59 -14.82 3.68 -8.77
CA CYS A 59 -16.14 3.26 -8.29
C CYS A 59 -16.39 1.78 -8.59
N GLU A 60 -16.10 1.33 -9.82
CA GLU A 60 -16.29 -0.07 -10.21
C GLU A 60 -15.32 -1.01 -9.46
N ARG A 61 -14.06 -0.61 -9.29
CA ARG A 61 -13.08 -1.37 -8.48
C ARG A 61 -13.55 -1.55 -7.03
N TYR A 62 -13.99 -0.48 -6.37
CA TYR A 62 -14.45 -0.55 -4.98
C TYR A 62 -15.75 -1.36 -4.84
N ARG A 63 -16.70 -1.24 -5.77
CA ARG A 63 -17.91 -2.07 -5.78
C ARG A 63 -17.62 -3.55 -6.01
N SER A 64 -16.60 -3.85 -6.79
CA SER A 64 -16.17 -5.22 -7.08
C SER A 64 -15.18 -5.79 -6.06
N TRP A 65 -14.82 -5.04 -5.02
CA TRP A 65 -13.75 -5.37 -4.07
C TRP A 65 -13.82 -6.80 -3.53
N GLY A 66 -15.00 -7.25 -3.09
CA GLY A 66 -15.19 -8.56 -2.46
C GLY A 66 -15.13 -9.76 -3.41
N ILE A 67 -15.20 -9.53 -4.73
CA ILE A 67 -15.21 -10.59 -5.76
C ILE A 67 -14.04 -10.48 -6.73
N ALA A 68 -13.29 -9.38 -6.70
CA ALA A 68 -12.15 -9.17 -7.57
C ALA A 68 -11.02 -10.17 -7.28
N GLU A 69 -10.36 -10.64 -8.33
CA GLU A 69 -9.25 -11.57 -8.21
C GLU A 69 -8.03 -10.86 -7.60
N LYS A 70 -7.49 -11.42 -6.52
CA LYS A 70 -6.30 -10.89 -5.85
C LYS A 70 -5.03 -11.32 -6.58
N MET A 71 -4.06 -10.41 -6.65
CA MET A 71 -2.71 -10.68 -7.14
C MET A 71 -1.65 -10.19 -6.13
N PRO A 72 -0.40 -10.69 -6.18
CA PRO A 72 0.67 -10.21 -5.31
C PRO A 72 0.89 -8.70 -5.44
N ALA A 73 1.04 -7.99 -4.32
CA ALA A 73 1.28 -6.55 -4.30
C ALA A 73 2.46 -6.10 -5.18
N ILE A 74 3.56 -6.86 -5.17
CA ILE A 74 4.75 -6.56 -5.99
C ILE A 74 4.50 -6.69 -7.50
N MET A 75 3.48 -7.47 -7.90
CA MET A 75 3.07 -7.67 -9.29
C MET A 75 1.95 -6.69 -9.69
N ALA A 76 1.18 -6.21 -8.73
CA ALA A 76 0.05 -5.31 -8.98
C ALA A 76 0.52 -3.89 -9.30
N TYR A 77 1.48 -3.34 -8.55
CA TYR A 77 1.92 -1.95 -8.75
C TYR A 77 2.78 -1.80 -10.03
N ASN A 78 2.48 -0.79 -10.85
CA ASN A 78 3.10 -0.56 -12.17
C ASN A 78 3.58 0.90 -12.37
N GLY A 79 4.31 1.40 -11.37
CA GLY A 79 5.03 2.69 -11.44
C GLY A 79 6.46 2.55 -11.97
N GLN A 80 7.19 3.66 -12.09
CA GLN A 80 8.58 3.64 -12.58
C GLN A 80 9.48 2.72 -11.73
N ALA A 81 9.41 2.80 -10.41
CA ALA A 81 10.16 1.91 -9.52
C ALA A 81 9.87 0.44 -9.79
N TYR A 82 8.60 0.07 -9.98
CA TYR A 82 8.18 -1.31 -10.24
C TYR A 82 8.57 -1.81 -11.65
N LYS A 83 8.54 -0.91 -12.64
CA LYS A 83 9.04 -1.21 -14.01
C LYS A 83 10.54 -1.51 -14.02
N HIS A 84 11.31 -0.88 -13.13
CA HIS A 84 12.73 -1.17 -12.95
C HIS A 84 12.99 -2.37 -12.04
N LEU A 85 12.15 -2.60 -11.03
CA LEU A 85 12.19 -3.78 -10.16
C LEU A 85 11.95 -5.07 -10.96
N LYS A 86 11.12 -5.01 -12.00
CA LYS A 86 10.82 -6.14 -12.92
C LYS A 86 10.47 -7.41 -12.15
N ALA A 87 9.52 -7.31 -11.23
CA ALA A 87 9.21 -8.36 -10.26
C ALA A 87 8.93 -9.72 -10.92
N ALA A 88 8.24 -9.74 -12.07
CA ALA A 88 7.95 -10.96 -12.82
C ALA A 88 9.19 -11.71 -13.36
N SER A 89 10.36 -11.06 -13.39
CA SER A 89 11.62 -11.67 -13.82
C SER A 89 12.52 -12.13 -12.66
N LEU A 90 12.10 -11.89 -11.41
CA LEU A 90 12.85 -12.30 -10.23
C LEU A 90 12.80 -13.82 -10.06
N SER A 91 13.89 -14.41 -9.58
CA SER A 91 13.91 -15.83 -9.21
C SER A 91 13.03 -16.06 -7.95
N PRO A 92 12.61 -17.31 -7.69
CA PRO A 92 11.89 -17.65 -6.46
C PRO A 92 12.63 -17.21 -5.19
N GLU A 93 13.95 -17.35 -5.15
CA GLU A 93 14.78 -16.97 -3.99
C GLU A 93 14.82 -15.44 -3.81
N ALA A 94 14.85 -14.68 -4.92
CA ALA A 94 14.78 -13.23 -4.87
C ALA A 94 13.38 -12.74 -4.42
N LEU A 95 12.32 -13.44 -4.82
CA LEU A 95 10.96 -13.16 -4.34
C LEU A 95 10.81 -13.49 -2.85
N GLU A 96 11.36 -14.62 -2.40
CA GLU A 96 11.41 -15.01 -0.97
C GLU A 96 12.15 -13.96 -0.14
N PHE A 97 13.33 -13.53 -0.60
CA PHE A 97 14.09 -12.45 0.03
C PHE A 97 13.27 -11.16 0.08
N GLY A 98 12.70 -10.75 -1.07
CA GLY A 98 11.83 -9.59 -1.15
C GLY A 98 10.68 -9.70 -0.14
N ASN A 99 10.02 -10.84 -0.05
CA ASN A 99 8.87 -11.03 0.83
C ASN A 99 9.22 -10.89 2.32
N ARG A 100 10.48 -11.14 2.69
CA ARG A 100 10.98 -10.98 4.06
C ARG A 100 11.54 -9.60 4.37
N HIS A 101 12.06 -8.90 3.37
CA HIS A 101 12.83 -7.68 3.56
C HIS A 101 12.20 -6.42 2.98
N LEU A 102 11.23 -6.53 2.05
CA LEU A 102 10.55 -5.40 1.46
C LEU A 102 9.20 -5.15 2.15
N TRP A 103 8.97 -3.90 2.49
CA TRP A 103 7.68 -3.33 2.83
C TRP A 103 7.24 -2.39 1.71
N ILE A 104 6.02 -2.58 1.22
CA ILE A 104 5.36 -1.65 0.31
C ILE A 104 4.36 -0.83 1.13
N THR A 105 4.59 0.47 1.25
CA THR A 105 3.67 1.37 1.96
C THR A 105 2.61 1.93 1.02
N CYS A 106 1.36 2.01 1.49
CA CYS A 106 0.23 2.49 0.72
C CYS A 106 -0.91 3.02 1.59
N PHE A 107 -1.77 3.87 1.03
CA PHE A 107 -2.84 4.51 1.81
C PHE A 107 -4.03 3.62 2.15
N LEU A 108 -4.31 2.57 1.36
CA LEU A 108 -5.47 1.70 1.61
C LEU A 108 -5.17 0.54 2.56
N TYR A 109 -4.03 -0.12 2.38
CA TYR A 109 -3.64 -1.27 3.20
C TYR A 109 -2.59 -0.93 4.27
N GLY A 110 -2.08 0.30 4.29
CA GLY A 110 -1.02 0.74 5.20
C GLY A 110 0.36 0.19 4.81
N LEU A 111 0.61 -1.07 5.14
CA LEU A 111 1.85 -1.80 4.83
C LEU A 111 1.53 -3.17 4.22
N LEU A 112 2.29 -3.52 3.18
CA LEU A 112 2.15 -4.78 2.45
C LEU A 112 3.51 -5.47 2.33
N ARG A 113 3.51 -6.79 2.46
CA ARG A 113 4.58 -7.63 1.93
C ARG A 113 4.37 -7.87 0.43
N PRO A 114 5.45 -8.09 -0.34
CA PRO A 114 5.40 -8.38 -1.77
C PRO A 114 4.34 -9.38 -2.22
N MET A 115 4.15 -10.47 -1.47
CA MET A 115 3.25 -11.55 -1.84
C MET A 115 1.84 -11.45 -1.23
N ASP A 116 1.55 -10.34 -0.54
CA ASP A 116 0.21 -10.04 -0.05
C ASP A 116 -0.76 -9.87 -1.21
N GLY A 117 -1.93 -10.52 -1.12
CA GLY A 117 -2.97 -10.44 -2.12
C GLY A 117 -3.75 -9.13 -2.06
N ILE A 118 -3.63 -8.31 -3.11
CA ILE A 118 -4.38 -7.07 -3.28
C ILE A 118 -5.16 -7.07 -4.60
N VAL A 119 -6.15 -6.20 -4.70
CA VAL A 119 -6.90 -5.93 -5.94
C VAL A 119 -6.57 -4.53 -6.45
N PRO A 120 -6.79 -4.20 -7.73
CA PRO A 120 -6.60 -2.84 -8.24
C PRO A 120 -7.48 -1.82 -7.49
N TYR A 121 -6.88 -0.70 -7.11
CA TYR A 121 -7.57 0.38 -6.40
C TYR A 121 -6.86 1.72 -6.62
N ARG A 122 -7.47 2.81 -6.15
CA ARG A 122 -6.79 4.10 -5.98
C ARG A 122 -7.22 4.73 -4.67
N MET A 123 -6.24 5.03 -3.82
CA MET A 123 -6.43 5.78 -2.57
C MET A 123 -5.40 6.90 -2.52
N GLU A 124 -5.83 8.08 -2.06
CA GLU A 124 -4.98 9.27 -1.96
C GLU A 124 -4.75 9.66 -0.49
N HIS A 125 -3.63 10.32 -0.22
CA HIS A 125 -3.22 10.71 1.13
C HIS A 125 -4.21 11.63 1.86
N SER A 126 -5.02 12.37 1.10
CA SER A 126 -5.98 13.38 1.55
C SER A 126 -7.37 12.81 1.83
N VAL A 127 -7.65 11.57 1.42
CA VAL A 127 -8.97 10.95 1.66
C VAL A 127 -9.19 10.82 3.15
N ALA A 128 -10.33 11.30 3.61
CA ALA A 128 -10.84 11.14 4.96
C ALA A 128 -12.20 10.45 4.87
N LEU A 129 -12.44 9.53 5.80
CA LEU A 129 -13.60 8.65 5.85
C LEU A 129 -14.18 8.63 7.26
N ASP A 130 -15.47 8.30 7.40
CA ASP A 130 -16.12 8.07 8.69
C ASP A 130 -15.38 6.97 9.46
N ALA A 131 -14.97 5.89 8.76
CA ALA A 131 -14.17 4.80 9.34
C ALA A 131 -12.79 5.23 9.87
N THR A 132 -12.36 6.45 9.55
CA THR A 132 -11.10 7.04 10.03
C THR A 132 -11.32 8.21 10.98
N ASP A 133 -12.54 8.38 11.51
CA ASP A 133 -12.93 9.53 12.32
C ASP A 133 -12.58 10.86 11.63
N ASP A 134 -12.83 10.94 10.31
CA ASP A 134 -12.50 12.06 9.42
C ASP A 134 -11.00 12.42 9.36
N MET A 135 -10.13 11.54 9.84
CA MET A 135 -8.69 11.73 9.74
C MET A 135 -8.21 11.39 8.31
N PRO A 136 -7.41 12.26 7.66
CA PRO A 136 -6.81 11.92 6.37
C PRO A 136 -5.99 10.62 6.46
N MET A 137 -6.00 9.80 5.39
CA MET A 137 -5.25 8.53 5.33
C MET A 137 -3.77 8.71 5.72
N SER A 138 -3.17 9.82 5.31
CA SER A 138 -1.80 10.20 5.68
C SER A 138 -1.53 10.24 7.19
N GLN A 139 -2.54 10.49 8.03
CA GLN A 139 -2.41 10.55 9.48
C GLN A 139 -3.02 9.33 10.18
N PHE A 140 -4.12 8.79 9.65
CA PHE A 140 -4.85 7.65 10.23
C PHE A 140 -3.95 6.44 10.56
N TRP A 141 -2.98 6.19 9.69
CA TRP A 141 -2.06 5.06 9.81
C TRP A 141 -0.88 5.30 10.76
N ARG A 142 -0.57 6.56 11.10
CA ARG A 142 0.70 6.94 11.73
C ARG A 142 1.03 6.13 12.98
N GLY A 143 0.07 6.03 13.90
CA GLY A 143 0.27 5.26 15.13
C GLY A 143 0.42 3.76 14.89
N ARG A 144 -0.33 3.21 13.91
CA ARG A 144 -0.38 1.77 13.63
C ARG A 144 0.87 1.26 12.92
N LEU A 145 1.39 2.03 11.95
CA LEU A 145 2.48 1.57 11.09
C LEU A 145 3.87 1.84 11.67
N THR A 146 4.00 2.86 12.54
CA THR A 146 5.30 3.21 13.13
C THR A 146 5.90 2.05 13.94
N ASP A 147 5.10 1.42 14.80
CA ASP A 147 5.56 0.29 15.62
C ASP A 147 5.93 -0.90 14.73
N VAL A 148 5.05 -1.27 13.78
CA VAL A 148 5.29 -2.38 12.84
C VAL A 148 6.61 -2.21 12.09
N LEU A 149 6.89 -1.01 11.58
CA LEU A 149 8.12 -0.74 10.84
C LEU A 149 9.35 -0.85 11.74
N ILE A 150 9.32 -0.21 12.91
CA ILE A 150 10.45 -0.20 13.85
C ILE A 150 10.75 -1.61 14.35
N ASP A 151 9.73 -2.36 14.76
CA ASP A 151 9.89 -3.71 15.27
C ASP A 151 10.40 -4.66 14.17
N SER A 152 9.90 -4.52 12.94
CA SER A 152 10.37 -5.31 11.80
C SER A 152 11.84 -5.03 11.47
N VAL A 153 12.32 -3.79 11.63
CA VAL A 153 13.71 -3.44 11.34
C VAL A 153 14.64 -3.92 12.46
N LYS A 154 14.22 -3.78 13.73
CA LYS A 154 14.98 -4.25 14.89
C LYS A 154 15.08 -5.77 14.99
N ALA A 155 14.06 -6.49 14.54
CA ALA A 155 14.07 -7.95 14.46
C ALA A 155 15.00 -8.49 13.35
N ASP A 156 15.50 -7.60 12.49
CA ASP A 156 16.44 -7.91 11.42
C ASP A 156 17.85 -7.45 11.83
N ASP A 157 18.51 -6.56 11.10
CA ASP A 157 19.85 -6.03 11.42
C ASP A 157 19.83 -4.56 11.89
N GLY A 158 18.65 -3.98 12.12
CA GLY A 158 18.51 -2.59 12.57
C GLY A 158 18.64 -1.52 11.47
N ILE A 159 18.78 -1.92 10.20
CA ILE A 159 18.90 -1.01 9.06
C ILE A 159 17.58 -0.95 8.27
N LEU A 160 17.10 0.28 8.06
CA LEU A 160 16.01 0.60 7.15
C LEU A 160 16.55 1.33 5.90
N VAL A 161 16.41 0.73 4.73
CA VAL A 161 16.66 1.41 3.46
C VAL A 161 15.37 2.09 3.01
N HIS A 162 15.40 3.42 2.96
CA HIS A 162 14.23 4.24 2.67
C HIS A 162 14.18 4.64 1.19
N LEU A 163 13.35 3.94 0.41
CA LEU A 163 13.10 4.18 -1.01
C LEU A 163 11.68 4.71 -1.26
N SER A 164 11.04 5.30 -0.25
CA SER A 164 9.72 5.90 -0.37
C SER A 164 9.80 7.40 -0.68
N THR A 165 8.68 8.00 -1.06
CA THR A 165 8.59 9.45 -1.28
C THR A 165 8.09 10.16 -0.02
N ALA A 166 8.39 11.45 0.07
CA ALA A 166 7.97 12.31 1.18
C ALA A 166 6.45 12.26 1.47
N GLU A 167 5.63 11.98 0.46
CA GLU A 167 4.17 11.82 0.61
C GLU A 167 3.79 10.70 1.59
N TYR A 168 4.52 9.57 1.55
CA TYR A 168 4.26 8.43 2.43
C TYR A 168 4.97 8.55 3.77
N GLU A 169 5.86 9.53 3.95
CA GLU A 169 6.52 9.74 5.24
C GLU A 169 5.51 10.05 6.34
N HIS A 170 4.42 10.73 6.01
CA HIS A 170 3.36 11.08 6.97
C HIS A 170 2.70 9.87 7.64
N LEU A 171 2.76 8.70 6.99
CA LEU A 171 2.25 7.43 7.51
C LEU A 171 3.04 6.89 8.70
N PHE A 172 4.15 7.53 9.07
CA PHE A 172 5.02 7.12 10.16
C PHE A 172 5.42 8.33 11.01
N ASP A 173 5.77 8.07 12.27
CA ASP A 173 6.45 9.06 13.10
C ASP A 173 7.95 9.07 12.82
N TRP A 174 8.39 9.78 11.77
CA TRP A 174 9.80 9.80 11.36
C TRP A 174 10.77 10.32 12.41
N LYS A 175 10.33 11.21 13.31
CA LYS A 175 11.16 11.64 14.44
C LYS A 175 11.52 10.45 15.34
N ARG A 176 10.60 9.51 15.50
CA ARG A 176 10.82 8.28 16.25
C ARG A 176 11.59 7.25 15.43
N VAL A 177 11.26 7.08 14.14
CA VAL A 177 12.00 6.16 13.25
C VAL A 177 13.49 6.50 13.21
N LEU A 178 13.84 7.78 12.97
CA LEU A 178 15.24 8.23 12.92
C LEU A 178 15.97 8.15 14.26
N ARG A 179 15.24 8.18 15.38
CA ARG A 179 15.81 8.04 16.72
C ARG A 179 16.13 6.58 17.05
N GLU A 180 15.33 5.64 16.54
CA GLU A 180 15.38 4.24 16.94
C GLU A 180 16.08 3.32 15.95
N LEU A 181 16.22 3.74 14.68
CA LEU A 181 16.74 2.92 13.60
C LEU A 181 17.90 3.61 12.88
N THR A 182 18.76 2.81 12.24
CA THR A 182 19.69 3.33 11.22
C THR A 182 18.94 3.40 9.90
N VAL A 183 18.73 4.61 9.38
CA VAL A 183 18.03 4.83 8.11
C VAL A 183 19.04 5.23 7.04
N ILE A 184 19.00 4.54 5.90
CA ILE A 184 19.84 4.76 4.72
C ILE A 184 18.95 5.21 3.55
#